data_AF-A0A1B8A6L0-F1
#
_entry.id   AF-A0A1B8A6L0-F1
#
_cell.length_a   1.000
_cell.length_b   1.000
_cell.length_c   1.000
_cell.angle_alpha   90.00
_cell.angle_beta   90.00
_cell.angle_gamma   90.00
#
_symmetry.space_group_name_H-M   'P 1'
#
loop_
_entity.id
_entity.type
_entity.pdbx_description
1 polymer ?
#
loop_
_entity_poly.entity_id
_entity_poly.type
_entity_poly.pdbx_seq_one_letter_code
_entity_poly.pdbx_strand_id
1 'polypeptide(L)'
;MEDIAEALGFDPKRRRVRCFGHVLNLVVKALLFGYKAEAFEAEIDGESVSGAAQHEIWRKKGPIGKLHNLVHWIHRSDKLTYRFRALQEELFQHSDNPKIRARKPVDVVRDNQTRWLSTLYMMRRGLLLRPFLEDLVEKVTLEFNKECCNGARRREEIPLCLREESLLGEKDWKVIELMDKVLLDFEEALRMLEGDAQSRVRKGGRIEAYGNMWDVASTYEFLMERLEEWKAAAENYPDPEHFRININLGWDKLNEYCTKLDETPACYASAILNPASRWGYFENTWTDKAQLPWLQEAKRMVKTLWEEEYKSLPNVSNSDEEPPFKRLKAMSALGRHRAHRTSSLAGRCPLDRSVNADHDEYDHWLSSPDVKSDPLVTDPIQYWWERRKDYPRLSRMALDLLSVPPMSAECERLFSVAGQMVSPLRTRLEASTIGMTQTLRSWVRNGLIDAVDTLVDVSDEVGSSIIWETEEDGRDDGE
;
A
#
# COMPACT_ATOMS: atom_id res chain seq x y z
N MET A 1 -7.27 7.32 22.27
CA MET A 1 -8.59 7.25 21.60
C MET A 1 -9.71 7.14 22.62
N GLU A 2 -9.58 6.27 23.63
CA GLU A 2 -10.58 6.15 24.70
C GLU A 2 -10.76 7.47 25.47
N ASP A 3 -9.67 8.11 25.90
CA ASP A 3 -9.75 9.43 26.58
C ASP A 3 -10.39 10.53 25.72
N ILE A 4 -10.13 10.52 24.41
CA ILE A 4 -10.70 11.49 23.46
C ILE A 4 -12.21 11.21 23.27
N ALA A 5 -12.56 9.93 23.18
CA ALA A 5 -13.93 9.47 23.04
C ALA A 5 -14.78 9.80 24.27
N GLU A 6 -14.21 9.63 25.47
CA GLU A 6 -14.83 10.05 26.73
C GLU A 6 -15.03 11.56 26.78
N ALA A 7 -13.98 12.33 26.45
CA ALA A 7 -14.03 13.79 26.49
C ALA A 7 -15.03 14.41 25.49
N LEU A 8 -15.19 13.78 24.32
CA LEU A 8 -16.05 14.27 23.23
C LEU A 8 -17.37 13.51 23.10
N GLY A 9 -17.63 12.51 23.94
CA GLY A 9 -18.90 11.77 23.99
C GLY A 9 -19.22 10.94 22.75
N PHE A 10 -18.25 10.23 22.17
CA PHE A 10 -18.47 9.36 21.00
C PHE A 10 -18.01 7.91 21.23
N ASP A 11 -18.50 6.97 20.41
CA ASP A 11 -18.03 5.58 20.42
C ASP A 11 -16.68 5.46 19.67
N PRO A 12 -15.58 5.11 20.36
CA PRO A 12 -14.25 5.04 19.73
C PRO A 12 -14.14 3.98 18.65
N LYS A 13 -14.91 2.88 18.72
CA LYS A 13 -14.87 1.83 17.69
C LYS A 13 -15.53 2.31 16.41
N ARG A 14 -16.73 2.90 16.53
CA ARG A 14 -17.46 3.47 15.38
C ARG A 14 -16.69 4.58 14.66
N ARG A 15 -15.87 5.35 15.39
CA ARG A 15 -15.11 6.49 14.85
C ARG A 15 -13.66 6.18 14.46
N ARG A 16 -13.20 4.94 14.60
CA ARG A 16 -11.83 4.56 14.26
C ARG A 16 -11.74 3.94 12.87
N VAL A 17 -11.18 4.71 11.93
CA VAL A 17 -10.68 4.15 10.67
C VAL A 17 -9.29 3.56 10.91
N ARG A 18 -9.09 2.31 10.49
CA ARG A 18 -7.80 1.63 10.59
C ARG A 18 -6.93 2.02 9.41
N CYS A 19 -5.65 2.34 9.66
CA CYS A 19 -4.71 2.65 8.58
C CYS A 19 -4.52 1.42 7.69
N PHE A 20 -4.94 1.52 6.43
CA PHE A 20 -4.87 0.42 5.48
C PHE A 20 -3.41 -0.04 5.21
N GLY A 21 -2.47 0.89 5.15
CA GLY A 21 -1.04 0.58 4.99
C GLY A 21 -0.49 -0.28 6.14
N HIS A 22 -0.94 -0.04 7.37
CA HIS A 22 -0.59 -0.88 8.51
C HIS A 22 -1.20 -2.28 8.39
N VAL A 23 -2.45 -2.37 7.95
CA VAL A 23 -3.11 -3.67 7.69
C VAL A 23 -2.34 -4.45 6.63
N LEU A 24 -2.02 -3.84 5.49
CA LEU A 24 -1.22 -4.49 4.43
C LEU A 24 0.13 -4.97 4.94
N ASN A 25 0.80 -4.18 5.78
CA ASN A 25 2.06 -4.60 6.38
C ASN A 25 1.91 -5.90 7.19
N LEU A 26 0.86 -6.02 8.01
CA LEU A 26 0.60 -7.24 8.78
C LEU A 26 0.24 -8.43 7.89
N VAL A 27 -0.59 -8.21 6.87
CA VAL A 27 -0.99 -9.26 5.91
C VAL A 27 0.21 -9.78 5.14
N VAL A 28 1.03 -8.89 4.58
CA VAL A 28 2.22 -9.26 3.80
C VAL A 28 3.25 -9.94 4.70
N LYS A 29 3.44 -9.49 5.94
CA LYS A 29 4.31 -10.18 6.90
C LYS A 29 3.86 -11.60 7.19
N ALA A 30 2.56 -11.84 7.37
CA ALA A 30 2.00 -13.18 7.53
C ALA A 30 2.26 -14.05 6.28
N LEU A 31 2.13 -13.46 5.10
CA LEU A 31 2.36 -14.12 3.81
C LEU A 31 3.85 -14.46 3.56
N LEU A 32 4.77 -13.58 3.93
CA LEU A 32 6.22 -13.77 3.70
C LEU A 32 6.88 -14.65 4.77
N PHE A 33 6.51 -14.47 6.04
CA PHE A 33 7.23 -15.09 7.17
C PHE A 33 6.46 -16.22 7.84
N GLY A 34 5.24 -16.52 7.38
CA GLY A 34 4.44 -17.63 7.85
C GLY A 34 3.90 -17.46 9.28
N TYR A 35 3.58 -18.58 9.92
CA TYR A 35 2.96 -18.61 11.25
C TYR A 35 3.85 -17.92 12.29
N LYS A 36 3.26 -16.99 13.07
CA LYS A 36 3.92 -16.14 14.08
C LYS A 36 4.99 -15.17 13.54
N ALA A 37 4.69 -14.45 12.46
CA ALA A 37 5.53 -13.34 11.98
C ALA A 37 5.92 -12.36 13.10
N GLU A 38 4.98 -12.03 13.99
CA GLU A 38 5.21 -11.15 15.16
C GLU A 38 6.20 -11.72 16.18
N ALA A 39 6.14 -13.03 16.46
CA ALA A 39 7.10 -13.66 17.37
C ALA A 39 8.49 -13.74 16.76
N PHE A 40 8.57 -13.96 15.44
CA PHE A 40 9.82 -13.90 14.68
C PHE A 40 10.48 -12.52 14.77
N GLU A 41 9.70 -11.44 14.62
CA GLU A 41 10.21 -10.07 14.75
C GLU A 41 10.71 -9.80 16.17
N ALA A 42 9.94 -10.19 17.18
CA ALA A 42 10.35 -10.06 18.59
C ALA A 42 11.64 -10.85 18.92
N GLU A 43 11.85 -12.01 18.29
CA GLU A 43 13.09 -12.78 18.42
C GLU A 43 14.30 -12.07 17.79
N ILE A 44 14.12 -11.30 16.72
CA ILE A 44 15.23 -10.59 16.05
C ILE A 44 15.54 -9.25 16.73
N ASP A 45 14.52 -8.53 17.21
CA ASP A 45 14.64 -7.22 17.87
C ASP A 45 15.25 -7.30 19.28
N GLY A 46 15.42 -8.51 19.84
CA GLY A 46 16.11 -8.71 21.11
C GLY A 46 17.59 -8.36 21.02
N GLU A 47 18.04 -7.35 21.79
CA GLU A 47 19.43 -6.84 21.86
C GLU A 47 20.50 -7.91 22.18
N SER A 48 20.12 -9.15 22.55
CA SER A 48 21.01 -10.22 22.99
C SER A 48 21.24 -11.36 21.98
N VAL A 49 20.73 -11.28 20.74
CA VAL A 49 20.86 -12.38 19.77
C VAL A 49 22.16 -12.27 18.96
N SER A 50 23.05 -13.27 19.10
CA SER A 50 24.28 -13.37 18.30
C SER A 50 23.99 -13.36 16.80
N GLY A 51 24.89 -12.80 15.99
CA GLY A 51 24.74 -12.76 14.53
C GLY A 51 24.53 -14.14 13.88
N ALA A 52 25.07 -15.20 14.47
CA ALA A 52 24.83 -16.57 14.00
C ALA A 52 23.41 -17.07 14.28
N ALA A 53 22.82 -16.68 15.42
CA ALA A 53 21.45 -17.00 15.74
C ALA A 53 20.46 -16.20 14.87
N GLN A 54 20.74 -14.91 14.62
CA GLN A 54 19.96 -14.11 13.67
C GLN A 54 20.00 -14.71 12.26
N HIS A 55 21.18 -15.11 11.78
CA HIS A 55 21.31 -15.77 10.47
C HIS A 55 20.45 -17.03 10.39
N GLU A 56 20.47 -17.87 11.42
CA GLU A 56 19.70 -19.11 11.46
C GLU A 56 18.18 -18.86 11.50
N ILE A 57 17.74 -17.83 12.24
CA ILE A 57 16.34 -17.39 12.29
C ILE A 57 15.86 -16.99 10.89
N TRP A 58 16.63 -16.17 10.17
CA TRP A 58 16.32 -15.79 8.80
C TRP A 58 16.38 -16.96 7.83
N ARG A 59 17.40 -17.82 7.91
CA ARG A 59 17.54 -19.00 7.03
C ARG A 59 16.30 -19.90 7.10
N LYS A 60 15.71 -20.06 8.28
CA LYS A 60 14.48 -20.85 8.49
C LYS A 60 13.21 -20.23 7.87
N LYS A 61 13.25 -18.95 7.47
CA LYS A 61 12.17 -18.32 6.68
C LYS A 61 12.24 -18.66 5.19
N GLY A 62 13.14 -19.56 4.79
CA GLY A 62 13.20 -20.08 3.43
C GLY A 62 13.94 -19.15 2.46
N PRO A 63 13.61 -19.19 1.16
CA PRO A 63 14.34 -18.48 0.11
C PRO A 63 14.54 -16.99 0.36
N ILE A 64 13.49 -16.30 0.82
CA ILE A 64 13.55 -14.85 1.10
C ILE A 64 14.51 -14.55 2.24
N GLY A 65 14.52 -15.37 3.28
CA GLY A 65 15.44 -15.20 4.41
C GLY A 65 16.89 -15.59 4.10
N LYS A 66 17.12 -16.55 3.19
CA LYS A 66 18.46 -16.79 2.62
C LYS A 66 18.95 -15.57 1.83
N LEU A 67 18.08 -14.96 1.01
CA LEU A 67 18.41 -13.72 0.28
C LEU A 67 18.73 -12.57 1.24
N HIS A 68 17.92 -12.39 2.30
CA HIS A 68 18.21 -11.44 3.38
C HIS A 68 19.64 -11.62 3.91
N ASN A 69 19.98 -12.83 4.34
CA ASN A 69 21.30 -13.12 4.89
C ASN A 69 22.44 -12.81 3.90
N LEU A 70 22.26 -13.16 2.62
CA LEU A 70 23.26 -12.88 1.58
C LEU A 70 23.45 -11.38 1.36
N VAL A 71 22.34 -10.63 1.24
CA VAL A 71 22.35 -9.17 1.05
C VAL A 71 23.01 -8.46 2.23
N HIS A 72 22.65 -8.82 3.46
CA HIS A 72 23.26 -8.23 4.65
C HIS A 72 24.74 -8.58 4.79
N TRP A 73 25.16 -9.78 4.39
CA TRP A 73 26.58 -10.14 4.38
C TRP A 73 27.40 -9.32 3.38
N ILE A 74 26.90 -9.13 2.16
CA ILE A 74 27.57 -8.29 1.14
C ILE A 74 27.66 -6.84 1.62
N HIS A 75 26.55 -6.28 2.09
CA HIS A 75 26.48 -4.88 2.53
C HIS A 75 27.40 -4.61 3.75
N ARG A 76 27.66 -5.60 4.61
CA ARG A 76 28.57 -5.42 5.77
C ARG A 76 30.05 -5.40 5.39
N SER A 77 30.41 -5.60 4.11
CA SER A 77 31.79 -5.62 3.65
C SER A 77 31.99 -4.74 2.41
N ASP A 78 32.74 -3.66 2.57
CA ASP A 78 33.15 -2.81 1.45
C ASP A 78 33.90 -3.60 0.38
N LYS A 79 34.76 -4.54 0.79
CA LYS A 79 35.48 -5.44 -0.12
C LYS A 79 34.52 -6.26 -0.99
N LEU A 80 33.48 -6.84 -0.41
CA LEU A 80 32.48 -7.60 -1.17
C LEU A 80 31.66 -6.69 -2.06
N THR A 81 31.29 -5.51 -1.58
CA THR A 81 30.53 -4.50 -2.34
C THR A 81 31.32 -4.03 -3.57
N TYR A 82 32.60 -3.68 -3.42
CA TYR A 82 33.45 -3.30 -4.55
C TYR A 82 33.65 -4.45 -5.54
N ARG A 83 33.89 -5.67 -5.03
CA ARG A 83 34.00 -6.85 -5.89
C ARG A 83 32.72 -7.11 -6.68
N PHE A 84 31.58 -6.95 -6.03
CA PHE A 84 30.27 -7.14 -6.62
C PHE A 84 29.98 -6.12 -7.73
N ARG A 85 30.38 -4.85 -7.53
CA ARG A 85 30.32 -3.82 -8.58
C ARG A 85 31.25 -4.16 -9.75
N ALA A 86 32.47 -4.60 -9.47
CA ALA A 86 33.43 -4.97 -10.52
C ALA A 86 32.93 -6.10 -11.43
N LEU A 87 32.21 -7.09 -10.87
CA LEU A 87 31.57 -8.15 -11.67
C LEU A 87 30.54 -7.60 -12.66
N GLN A 88 29.77 -6.59 -12.23
CA GLN A 88 28.81 -5.91 -13.11
C GLN A 88 29.51 -5.09 -14.18
N GLU A 89 30.53 -4.31 -13.80
CA GLU A 89 31.31 -3.49 -14.74
C GLU A 89 31.95 -4.35 -15.83
N GLU A 90 32.53 -5.48 -15.45
CA GLU A 90 33.13 -6.44 -16.38
C GLU A 90 32.09 -6.88 -17.43
N LEU A 91 30.89 -7.32 -17.00
CA LEU A 91 29.84 -7.73 -17.92
C LEU A 91 29.33 -6.57 -18.79
N PHE A 92 29.16 -5.39 -18.22
CA PHE A 92 28.69 -4.22 -18.96
C PHE A 92 29.67 -3.83 -20.05
N GLN A 93 30.97 -3.77 -19.75
CA GLN A 93 32.02 -3.40 -20.71
C GLN A 93 32.10 -4.37 -21.89
N HIS A 94 31.87 -5.67 -21.66
CA HIS A 94 31.93 -6.70 -22.69
C HIS A 94 30.59 -6.89 -23.45
N SER A 95 29.56 -6.10 -23.15
CA SER A 95 28.28 -6.21 -23.84
C SER A 95 28.31 -5.55 -25.23
N ASP A 96 27.75 -6.24 -26.23
CA ASP A 96 27.56 -5.69 -27.57
C ASP A 96 26.51 -4.56 -27.61
N ASN A 97 25.60 -4.51 -26.63
CA ASN A 97 24.54 -3.52 -26.57
C ASN A 97 25.04 -2.18 -25.96
N PRO A 98 25.01 -1.06 -26.72
CA PRO A 98 25.45 0.25 -26.21
C PRO A 98 24.68 0.72 -24.97
N LYS A 99 23.39 0.38 -24.85
CA LYS A 99 22.59 0.72 -23.66
C LYS A 99 23.08 -0.01 -22.42
N ILE A 100 23.54 -1.26 -22.56
CA ILE A 100 24.09 -2.05 -21.44
C ILE A 100 25.46 -1.53 -21.05
N ARG A 101 26.33 -1.20 -22.03
CA ARG A 101 27.64 -0.58 -21.76
C ARG A 101 27.55 0.74 -20.99
N ALA A 102 26.47 1.49 -21.16
CA ALA A 102 26.24 2.77 -20.49
C ALA A 102 25.69 2.62 -19.05
N ARG A 103 25.30 1.41 -18.63
CA ARG A 103 24.75 1.17 -17.28
C ARG A 103 25.83 1.35 -16.22
N LYS A 104 25.39 1.80 -15.04
CA LYS A 104 26.24 1.85 -13.85
C LYS A 104 25.95 0.63 -12.96
N PRO A 105 26.96 0.11 -12.25
CA PRO A 105 26.73 -0.94 -11.25
C PRO A 105 25.79 -0.46 -10.17
N VAL A 106 24.94 -1.36 -9.70
CA VAL A 106 24.00 -1.09 -8.62
C VAL A 106 24.26 -2.02 -7.44
N ASP A 107 24.07 -1.51 -6.22
CA ASP A 107 24.28 -2.30 -5.00
C ASP A 107 23.08 -3.19 -4.67
N VAL A 108 23.28 -4.13 -3.75
CA VAL A 108 22.17 -4.82 -3.10
C VAL A 108 21.34 -3.85 -2.24
N VAL A 109 20.03 -4.09 -2.16
CA VAL A 109 19.11 -3.28 -1.33
C VAL A 109 18.80 -4.04 -0.06
N ARG A 110 19.10 -3.44 1.11
CA ARG A 110 18.73 -4.02 2.41
C ARG A 110 17.24 -3.80 2.67
N ASP A 111 16.59 -4.85 3.15
CA ASP A 111 15.28 -4.75 3.74
C ASP A 111 15.35 -4.18 5.18
N ASN A 112 14.22 -3.67 5.64
CA ASN A 112 13.96 -3.29 7.02
C ASN A 112 12.77 -4.10 7.55
N GLN A 113 12.74 -4.31 8.86
CA GLN A 113 11.69 -5.13 9.49
C GLN A 113 10.38 -4.37 9.67
N THR A 114 10.40 -3.03 9.58
CA THR A 114 9.23 -2.20 9.88
C THR A 114 8.24 -2.12 8.71
N ARG A 115 8.71 -2.23 7.47
CA ARG A 115 7.93 -2.05 6.24
C ARG A 115 8.21 -3.12 5.20
N TRP A 116 7.18 -3.90 4.88
CA TRP A 116 7.23 -4.98 3.89
C TRP A 116 7.73 -4.58 2.50
N LEU A 117 7.54 -3.32 2.06
CA LEU A 117 8.05 -2.85 0.76
C LEU A 117 9.56 -2.97 0.64
N SER A 118 10.29 -2.79 1.74
CA SER A 118 11.74 -2.92 1.73
C SER A 118 12.18 -4.36 1.43
N THR A 119 11.42 -5.35 1.90
CA THR A 119 11.61 -6.77 1.53
C THR A 119 11.27 -7.00 0.06
N LEU A 120 10.19 -6.40 -0.46
CA LEU A 120 9.87 -6.47 -1.90
C LEU A 120 10.99 -5.88 -2.76
N TYR A 121 11.54 -4.73 -2.38
CA TYR A 121 12.65 -4.11 -3.11
C TYR A 121 13.94 -4.92 -3.03
N MET A 122 14.23 -5.53 -1.88
CA MET A 122 15.34 -6.49 -1.75
C MET A 122 15.15 -7.66 -2.72
N MET A 123 13.95 -8.23 -2.81
CA MET A 123 13.65 -9.33 -3.74
C MET A 123 13.85 -8.90 -5.20
N ARG A 124 13.25 -7.78 -5.62
CA ARG A 124 13.40 -7.26 -6.99
C ARG A 124 14.85 -6.96 -7.34
N ARG A 125 15.59 -6.33 -6.42
CA ARG A 125 17.02 -6.05 -6.59
C ARG A 125 17.83 -7.35 -6.64
N GLY A 126 17.51 -8.33 -5.81
CA GLY A 126 18.13 -9.65 -5.81
C GLY A 126 17.90 -10.41 -7.12
N LEU A 127 16.68 -10.39 -7.66
CA LEU A 127 16.34 -11.00 -8.95
C LEU A 127 17.10 -10.33 -10.10
N LEU A 128 17.15 -9.00 -10.13
CA LEU A 128 17.94 -8.24 -11.12
C LEU A 128 19.43 -8.61 -11.05
N LEU A 129 19.94 -8.79 -9.85
CA LEU A 129 21.34 -9.03 -9.56
C LEU A 129 21.73 -10.51 -9.52
N ARG A 130 20.79 -11.42 -9.76
CA ARG A 130 20.96 -12.86 -9.56
C ARG A 130 22.25 -13.42 -10.21
N PRO A 131 22.56 -13.16 -11.49
CA PRO A 131 23.78 -13.70 -12.11
C PRO A 131 25.06 -13.26 -11.38
N PHE A 132 25.10 -12.01 -10.95
CA PHE A 132 26.25 -11.45 -10.24
C PHE A 132 26.37 -11.97 -8.80
N LEU A 133 25.22 -12.25 -8.16
CA LEU A 133 25.19 -12.83 -6.81
C LEU A 133 25.70 -14.27 -6.85
N GLU A 134 25.28 -15.06 -7.83
CA GLU A 134 25.76 -16.42 -8.07
C GLU A 134 27.28 -16.43 -8.35
N ASP A 135 27.75 -15.57 -9.26
CA ASP A 135 29.18 -15.38 -9.56
C ASP A 135 30.00 -14.99 -8.33
N LEU A 136 29.51 -14.04 -7.53
CA LEU A 136 30.19 -13.59 -6.31
C LEU A 136 30.32 -14.74 -5.31
N VAL A 137 29.22 -15.46 -5.06
CA VAL A 137 29.18 -16.60 -4.14
C VAL A 137 30.16 -17.69 -4.59
N GLU A 138 30.16 -18.03 -5.88
CA GLU A 138 31.09 -19.03 -6.44
C GLU A 138 32.54 -18.58 -6.27
N LYS A 139 32.88 -17.37 -6.75
CA LYS A 139 34.26 -16.85 -6.73
C LYS A 139 34.80 -16.74 -5.30
N VAL A 140 34.01 -16.27 -4.34
CA VAL A 140 34.42 -16.17 -2.93
C VAL A 140 34.56 -17.56 -2.29
N THR A 141 33.66 -18.50 -2.62
CA THR A 141 33.75 -19.89 -2.11
C THR A 141 35.01 -20.59 -2.63
N LEU A 142 35.35 -20.42 -3.91
CA LEU A 142 36.56 -20.98 -4.51
C LEU A 142 37.83 -20.41 -3.85
N GLU A 143 37.87 -19.11 -3.59
CA GLU A 143 38.99 -18.48 -2.88
C GLU A 143 39.12 -19.00 -1.45
N PHE A 144 38.03 -19.07 -0.71
CA PHE A 144 38.02 -19.62 0.65
C PHE A 144 38.54 -21.06 0.69
N ASN A 145 38.12 -21.90 -0.28
CA ASN A 145 38.58 -23.28 -0.39
C ASN A 145 40.09 -23.35 -0.69
N LYS A 146 40.61 -22.47 -1.55
CA LYS A 146 42.07 -22.36 -1.80
C LYS A 146 42.83 -21.93 -0.56
N GLU A 147 42.33 -20.95 0.19
CA GLU A 147 42.91 -20.51 1.46
C GLU A 147 42.95 -21.66 2.50
N CYS A 148 41.91 -22.48 2.54
CA CYS A 148 41.88 -23.69 3.38
C CYS A 148 42.93 -24.73 2.95
N CYS A 149 43.05 -25.01 1.65
CA CYS A 149 44.05 -25.95 1.12
C CYS A 149 45.49 -25.51 1.45
N ASN A 150 45.72 -24.20 1.48
CA ASN A 150 47.02 -23.61 1.78
C ASN A 150 47.26 -23.41 3.29
N GLY A 151 46.32 -23.83 4.15
CA GLY A 151 46.43 -23.70 5.61
C GLY A 151 46.22 -22.29 6.16
N ALA A 152 45.81 -21.33 5.34
CA ALA A 152 45.61 -19.94 5.75
C ALA A 152 44.29 -19.72 6.51
N ARG A 153 43.30 -20.59 6.30
CA ARG A 153 42.02 -20.61 7.02
C ARG A 153 41.59 -22.02 7.39
N ARG A 154 40.71 -22.11 8.38
CA ARG A 154 40.06 -23.36 8.77
C ARG A 154 38.70 -23.51 8.09
N ARG A 155 38.28 -24.73 7.78
CA ARG A 155 37.00 -24.98 7.07
C ARG A 155 35.79 -24.50 7.86
N GLU A 156 35.87 -24.53 9.19
CA GLU A 156 34.81 -24.12 10.11
C GLU A 156 34.55 -22.61 10.07
N GLU A 157 35.50 -21.82 9.54
CA GLU A 157 35.43 -20.37 9.41
C GLU A 157 34.67 -19.91 8.15
N ILE A 158 34.05 -20.84 7.43
CA ILE A 158 33.24 -20.52 6.25
C ILE A 158 32.11 -19.57 6.63
N PRO A 159 31.92 -18.44 5.93
CA PRO A 159 30.80 -17.55 6.15
C PRO A 159 29.47 -18.30 6.12
N LEU A 160 28.56 -17.97 7.04
CA LEU A 160 27.29 -18.69 7.22
C LEU A 160 26.44 -18.74 5.94
N CYS A 161 26.43 -17.65 5.18
CA CYS A 161 25.72 -17.53 3.91
C CYS A 161 26.33 -18.35 2.76
N LEU A 162 27.57 -18.83 2.90
CA LEU A 162 28.24 -19.69 1.91
C LEU A 162 28.14 -21.19 2.25
N ARG A 163 27.50 -21.53 3.38
CA ARG A 163 27.22 -22.93 3.72
C ARG A 163 26.11 -23.48 2.82
N GLU A 164 26.19 -24.77 2.50
CA GLU A 164 25.29 -25.46 1.57
C GLU A 164 23.81 -25.23 1.90
N GLU A 165 23.44 -25.27 3.17
CA GLU A 165 22.07 -25.07 3.65
C GLU A 165 21.56 -23.61 3.55
N SER A 166 22.44 -22.65 3.25
CA SER A 166 22.14 -21.23 3.09
C SER A 166 22.21 -20.76 1.63
N LEU A 167 22.72 -21.59 0.72
CA LEU A 167 22.80 -21.24 -0.70
C LEU A 167 21.40 -21.14 -1.33
N LEU A 168 21.27 -20.20 -2.27
CA LEU A 168 20.08 -20.03 -3.11
C LEU A 168 20.23 -20.87 -4.38
N GLY A 169 19.43 -21.93 -4.49
CA GLY A 169 19.34 -22.74 -5.69
C GLY A 169 18.27 -22.25 -6.67
N GLU A 170 18.17 -22.92 -7.83
CA GLU A 170 17.18 -22.59 -8.87
C GLU A 170 15.73 -22.59 -8.33
N LYS A 171 15.39 -23.53 -7.45
CA LYS A 171 14.07 -23.59 -6.80
C LYS A 171 13.84 -22.39 -5.88
N ASP A 172 14.85 -21.99 -5.10
CA ASP A 172 14.76 -20.85 -4.19
C ASP A 172 14.48 -19.56 -4.98
N TRP A 173 15.18 -19.35 -6.11
CA TRP A 173 14.96 -18.20 -6.98
C TRP A 173 13.57 -18.16 -7.60
N LYS A 174 13.04 -19.32 -8.03
CA LYS A 174 11.65 -19.40 -8.53
C LYS A 174 10.61 -19.04 -7.47
N VAL A 175 10.86 -19.41 -6.20
CA VAL A 175 9.99 -18.99 -5.09
C VAL A 175 10.06 -17.47 -4.89
N ILE A 176 11.25 -16.86 -4.94
CA ILE A 176 11.41 -15.41 -4.81
C ILE A 176 10.67 -14.68 -5.96
N GLU A 177 10.79 -15.16 -7.20
CA GLU A 177 10.08 -14.61 -8.36
C GLU A 177 8.56 -14.73 -8.21
N LEU A 178 8.07 -15.88 -7.73
CA LEU A 178 6.66 -16.10 -7.48
C LEU A 178 6.12 -15.13 -6.42
N MET A 179 6.87 -14.92 -5.33
CA MET A 179 6.47 -14.00 -4.26
C MET A 179 6.47 -12.54 -4.71
N ASP A 180 7.40 -12.12 -5.57
CA ASP A 180 7.36 -10.78 -6.21
C ASP A 180 6.07 -10.59 -7.03
N LYS A 181 5.63 -11.61 -7.78
CA LYS A 181 4.37 -11.58 -8.54
C LYS A 181 3.14 -11.50 -7.64
N VAL A 182 3.10 -12.27 -6.55
CA VAL A 182 2.00 -12.22 -5.57
C VAL A 182 1.88 -10.83 -4.93
N LEU A 183 3.01 -10.21 -4.60
CA LEU A 183 3.03 -8.90 -3.93
C LEU A 183 2.77 -7.71 -4.87
N LEU A 184 2.69 -7.92 -6.18
CA LEU A 184 2.39 -6.85 -7.13
C LEU A 184 1.00 -6.23 -6.87
N ASP A 185 0.00 -7.07 -6.62
CA ASP A 185 -1.37 -6.61 -6.30
C ASP A 185 -1.40 -5.82 -4.98
N PHE A 186 -0.56 -6.19 -4.01
CA PHE A 186 -0.42 -5.49 -2.73
C PHE A 186 0.26 -4.14 -2.87
N GLU A 187 1.29 -4.04 -3.72
CA GLU A 187 1.96 -2.78 -4.03
C GLU A 187 1.01 -1.83 -4.76
N GLU A 188 0.21 -2.35 -5.70
CA GLU A 188 -0.81 -1.57 -6.39
C GLU A 188 -1.89 -1.07 -5.42
N ALA A 189 -2.43 -1.96 -4.57
CA ALA A 189 -3.42 -1.60 -3.55
C ALA A 189 -2.90 -0.51 -2.60
N LEU A 190 -1.66 -0.66 -2.15
CA LEU A 190 -0.99 0.35 -1.32
C LEU A 190 -0.88 1.68 -2.04
N ARG A 191 -0.39 1.68 -3.29
CA ARG A 191 -0.20 2.89 -4.09
C ARG A 191 -1.51 3.61 -4.39
N MET A 192 -2.60 2.86 -4.56
CA MET A 192 -3.94 3.42 -4.79
C MET A 192 -4.52 4.09 -3.55
N LEU A 193 -4.18 3.59 -2.35
CA LEU A 193 -4.71 4.08 -1.08
C LEU A 193 -3.74 4.97 -0.29
N GLU A 194 -2.49 5.09 -0.73
CA GLU A 194 -1.57 6.08 -0.19
C GLU A 194 -1.89 7.47 -0.78
N GLY A 195 -2.21 8.44 0.06
CA GLY A 195 -2.44 9.81 -0.38
C GLY A 195 -3.54 10.53 0.39
N ASP A 196 -3.88 11.69 -0.14
CA ASP A 196 -4.78 12.70 0.45
C ASP A 196 -6.02 12.98 -0.42
N ALA A 197 -6.30 12.13 -1.41
CA ALA A 197 -7.35 12.32 -2.41
C ALA A 197 -7.26 13.65 -3.18
N GLN A 198 -6.07 14.27 -3.23
CA GLN A 198 -5.81 15.46 -4.03
C GLN A 198 -5.27 15.08 -5.41
N SER A 199 -5.79 15.74 -6.43
CA SER A 199 -5.30 15.62 -7.81
C SER A 199 -3.98 16.36 -7.97
N ARG A 200 -2.94 15.64 -8.41
CA ARG A 200 -1.62 16.21 -8.69
C ARG A 200 -1.14 15.75 -10.07
N VAL A 201 -0.43 16.61 -10.79
CA VAL A 201 0.29 16.22 -12.01
C VAL A 201 1.48 15.38 -11.58
N ARG A 202 1.53 14.12 -12.01
CA ARG A 202 2.60 13.17 -11.67
C ARG A 202 3.53 12.92 -12.85
N LYS A 203 4.61 12.16 -12.61
CA LYS A 203 5.58 11.77 -13.64
C LYS A 203 4.85 11.18 -14.85
N GLY A 204 5.12 11.72 -16.03
CA GLY A 204 4.39 11.40 -17.27
C GLY A 204 3.18 12.29 -17.58
N GLY A 205 3.00 13.41 -16.86
CA GLY A 205 1.99 14.43 -17.16
C GLY A 205 0.55 14.03 -16.83
N ARG A 206 0.34 12.88 -16.18
CA ARG A 206 -0.98 12.39 -15.79
C ARG A 206 -1.42 13.05 -14.50
N ILE A 207 -2.69 13.46 -14.45
CA ILE A 207 -3.33 13.95 -13.23
C ILE A 207 -3.87 12.73 -12.48
N GLU A 208 -3.34 12.47 -11.28
CA GLU A 208 -3.70 11.30 -10.45
C GLU A 208 -4.03 11.74 -9.01
N ALA A 209 -5.08 11.14 -8.43
CA ALA A 209 -5.52 11.28 -7.04
C ALA A 209 -5.62 9.88 -6.44
N TYR A 210 -4.94 9.69 -5.31
CA TYR A 210 -4.85 8.42 -4.57
C TYR A 210 -5.25 8.67 -3.13
N GLY A 211 -5.58 7.59 -2.40
CA GLY A 211 -6.02 7.70 -1.00
C GLY A 211 -7.49 8.05 -0.85
N ASN A 212 -8.35 7.51 -1.72
CA ASN A 212 -9.78 7.75 -1.61
C ASN A 212 -10.45 6.76 -0.65
N MET A 213 -11.27 7.24 0.29
CA MET A 213 -11.95 6.39 1.27
C MET A 213 -12.90 5.37 0.63
N TRP A 214 -13.56 5.76 -0.46
CA TRP A 214 -14.51 4.91 -1.19
C TRP A 214 -13.84 3.72 -1.90
N ASP A 215 -12.50 3.70 -1.99
CA ASP A 215 -11.76 2.61 -2.60
C ASP A 215 -11.46 1.47 -1.60
N VAL A 216 -11.53 1.72 -0.29
CA VAL A 216 -11.09 0.78 0.77
C VAL A 216 -11.81 -0.55 0.71
N ALA A 217 -13.15 -0.55 0.76
CA ALA A 217 -13.93 -1.80 0.79
C ALA A 217 -13.66 -2.65 -0.47
N SER A 218 -13.64 -2.02 -1.65
CA SER A 218 -13.31 -2.73 -2.90
C SER A 218 -11.86 -3.25 -2.96
N THR A 219 -10.93 -2.61 -2.24
CA THR A 219 -9.53 -3.06 -2.20
C THR A 219 -9.38 -4.33 -1.38
N TYR A 220 -10.13 -4.47 -0.27
CA TYR A 220 -10.20 -5.74 0.46
C TYR A 220 -10.73 -6.86 -0.43
N GLU A 221 -11.86 -6.65 -1.11
CA GLU A 221 -12.46 -7.64 -2.02
C GLU A 221 -11.48 -8.03 -3.15
N PHE A 222 -10.83 -7.05 -3.77
CA PHE A 222 -9.83 -7.27 -4.81
C PHE A 222 -8.68 -8.16 -4.32
N LEU A 223 -8.07 -7.84 -3.17
CA LEU A 223 -6.94 -8.62 -2.64
C LEU A 223 -7.36 -10.02 -2.18
N MET A 224 -8.56 -10.17 -1.61
CA MET A 224 -9.11 -11.48 -1.21
C MET A 224 -9.29 -12.38 -2.44
N GLU A 225 -9.90 -11.87 -3.50
CA GLU A 225 -10.10 -12.58 -4.77
C GLU A 225 -8.75 -12.93 -5.43
N ARG A 226 -7.73 -12.06 -5.33
CA ARG A 226 -6.38 -12.35 -5.83
C ARG A 226 -5.69 -13.46 -5.08
N LEU A 227 -5.74 -13.45 -3.75
CA LEU A 227 -5.19 -14.54 -2.94
C LEU A 227 -5.89 -15.88 -3.21
N GLU A 228 -7.19 -15.88 -3.46
CA GLU A 228 -7.93 -17.09 -3.85
C GLU A 228 -7.49 -17.65 -5.21
N GLU A 229 -7.28 -16.78 -6.21
CA GLU A 229 -6.71 -17.21 -7.50
C GLU A 229 -5.30 -17.77 -7.35
N TRP A 230 -4.43 -17.11 -6.58
CA TRP A 230 -3.08 -17.62 -6.29
C TRP A 230 -3.13 -18.99 -5.60
N LYS A 231 -4.04 -19.16 -4.64
CA LYS A 231 -4.27 -20.44 -3.95
C LYS A 231 -4.75 -21.53 -4.90
N ALA A 232 -5.67 -21.22 -5.82
CA ALA A 232 -6.19 -22.16 -6.79
C ALA A 232 -5.11 -22.63 -7.79
N ALA A 233 -4.17 -21.74 -8.14
CA ALA A 233 -3.06 -22.04 -9.03
C ALA A 233 -1.85 -22.71 -8.35
N ALA A 234 -1.91 -22.99 -7.04
CA ALA A 234 -0.77 -23.46 -6.24
C ALA A 234 -0.05 -24.70 -6.78
N GLU A 235 -0.78 -25.65 -7.40
CA GLU A 235 -0.20 -26.88 -7.97
C GLU A 235 0.79 -26.62 -9.11
N ASN A 236 0.73 -25.43 -9.74
CA ASN A 236 1.62 -25.06 -10.84
C ASN A 236 2.96 -24.47 -10.37
N TYR A 237 3.17 -24.36 -9.05
CA TYR A 237 4.29 -23.62 -8.47
C TYR A 237 5.23 -24.50 -7.63
N PRO A 238 6.49 -24.08 -7.40
CA PRO A 238 7.39 -24.78 -6.49
C PRO A 238 6.82 -24.85 -5.08
N ASP A 239 7.05 -25.98 -4.40
CA ASP A 239 6.59 -26.26 -3.05
C ASP A 239 5.10 -25.91 -2.81
N PRO A 240 4.15 -26.51 -3.57
CA PRO A 240 2.73 -26.13 -3.59
C PRO A 240 2.08 -26.02 -2.21
N GLU A 241 2.42 -26.96 -1.31
CA GLU A 241 1.85 -26.98 0.04
C GLU A 241 2.32 -25.80 0.89
N HIS A 242 3.62 -25.50 0.87
CA HIS A 242 4.16 -24.35 1.58
C HIS A 242 3.63 -23.03 1.00
N PHE A 243 3.55 -22.94 -0.33
CA PHE A 243 2.96 -21.78 -1.00
C PHE A 243 1.50 -21.58 -0.59
N ARG A 244 0.68 -22.64 -0.61
CA ARG A 244 -0.73 -22.61 -0.19
C ARG A 244 -0.88 -22.17 1.26
N ILE A 245 -0.03 -22.67 2.16
CA ILE A 245 -0.03 -22.26 3.57
C ILE A 245 0.24 -20.75 3.69
N ASN A 246 1.26 -20.22 3.01
CA ASN A 246 1.60 -18.80 3.05
C ASN A 246 0.47 -17.92 2.50
N ILE A 247 -0.13 -18.30 1.37
CA ILE A 247 -1.29 -17.59 0.79
C ILE A 247 -2.48 -17.60 1.76
N ASN A 248 -2.79 -18.74 2.39
CA ASN A 248 -3.85 -18.84 3.39
C ASN A 248 -3.58 -17.96 4.62
N LEU A 249 -2.34 -17.91 5.10
CA LEU A 249 -1.99 -17.05 6.24
C LEU A 249 -2.17 -15.56 5.93
N GLY A 250 -1.82 -15.14 4.71
CA GLY A 250 -2.14 -13.80 4.21
C GLY A 250 -3.64 -13.58 4.13
N TRP A 251 -4.38 -14.53 3.55
CA TRP A 251 -5.84 -14.44 3.40
C TRP A 251 -6.55 -14.37 4.76
N ASP A 252 -6.18 -15.22 5.71
CA ASP A 252 -6.76 -15.24 7.06
C ASP A 252 -6.52 -13.91 7.78
N LYS A 253 -5.30 -13.36 7.67
CA LYS A 253 -4.97 -12.06 8.25
C LYS A 253 -5.74 -10.93 7.55
N LEU A 254 -5.92 -10.99 6.23
CA LEU A 254 -6.69 -9.99 5.49
C LEU A 254 -8.18 -10.06 5.86
N ASN A 255 -8.73 -11.26 5.97
CA ASN A 255 -10.10 -11.52 6.39
C ASN A 255 -10.37 -11.03 7.83
N GLU A 256 -9.41 -11.24 8.75
CA GLU A 256 -9.46 -10.69 10.11
C GLU A 256 -9.69 -9.16 10.11
N TYR A 257 -9.11 -8.44 9.14
CA TYR A 257 -9.31 -7.01 9.02
C TYR A 257 -10.51 -6.62 8.15
N CYS A 258 -10.90 -7.44 7.18
CA CYS A 258 -12.13 -7.26 6.41
C CYS A 258 -13.36 -7.30 7.34
N THR A 259 -13.43 -8.29 8.23
CA THR A 259 -14.49 -8.38 9.26
C THR A 259 -14.52 -7.20 10.23
N LYS A 260 -13.40 -6.49 10.43
CA LYS A 260 -13.35 -5.28 11.25
C LYS A 260 -13.91 -4.04 10.54
N LEU A 261 -14.25 -4.13 9.25
CA LEU A 261 -14.97 -3.05 8.55
C LEU A 261 -16.37 -2.86 9.15
N ASP A 262 -16.98 -3.93 9.68
CA ASP A 262 -18.28 -3.88 10.38
C ASP A 262 -18.24 -3.10 11.71
N GLU A 263 -17.06 -2.65 12.15
CA GLU A 263 -16.94 -1.79 13.33
C GLU A 263 -17.13 -0.30 13.02
N THR A 264 -16.92 0.14 11.78
CA THR A 264 -17.01 1.56 11.40
C THR A 264 -17.83 1.76 10.11
N PRO A 265 -18.90 2.57 10.14
CA PRO A 265 -19.73 2.77 8.95
C PRO A 265 -19.01 3.55 7.84
N ALA A 266 -17.90 4.23 8.13
CA ALA A 266 -17.22 5.12 7.20
C ALA A 266 -16.77 4.43 5.91
N CYS A 267 -16.31 3.17 5.99
CA CYS A 267 -15.86 2.42 4.81
C CYS A 267 -17.01 2.12 3.84
N TYR A 268 -18.12 1.57 4.35
CA TYR A 268 -19.30 1.26 3.52
C TYR A 268 -20.02 2.52 3.06
N ALA A 269 -20.19 3.50 3.94
CA ALA A 269 -20.85 4.77 3.60
C ALA A 269 -20.07 5.53 2.51
N SER A 270 -18.74 5.60 2.60
CA SER A 270 -17.93 6.23 1.55
C SER A 270 -18.04 5.48 0.22
N ALA A 271 -17.99 4.15 0.24
CA ALA A 271 -18.11 3.32 -0.95
C ALA A 271 -19.47 3.50 -1.65
N ILE A 272 -20.58 3.51 -0.91
CA ILE A 272 -21.92 3.67 -1.48
C ILE A 272 -22.20 5.11 -1.90
N LEU A 273 -21.60 6.12 -1.26
CA LEU A 273 -21.74 7.53 -1.68
C LEU A 273 -20.96 7.83 -2.96
N ASN A 274 -20.19 6.88 -3.50
CA ASN A 274 -19.70 6.98 -4.87
C ASN A 274 -20.83 6.63 -5.86
N PRO A 275 -21.31 7.59 -6.68
CA PRO A 275 -22.43 7.36 -7.59
C PRO A 275 -22.14 6.28 -8.65
N ALA A 276 -20.87 6.07 -9.02
CA ALA A 276 -20.49 5.03 -9.97
C ALA A 276 -20.62 3.61 -9.39
N SER A 277 -20.81 3.46 -8.08
CA SER A 277 -20.88 2.18 -7.38
C SER A 277 -22.19 1.96 -6.65
N ARG A 278 -22.61 2.91 -5.80
CA ARG A 278 -23.79 2.79 -4.94
C ARG A 278 -23.82 1.42 -4.22
N TRP A 279 -25.02 0.92 -3.91
CA TRP A 279 -25.17 -0.45 -3.41
C TRP A 279 -24.90 -1.53 -4.47
N GLY A 280 -24.97 -1.21 -5.76
CA GLY A 280 -24.83 -2.20 -6.82
C GLY A 280 -23.47 -2.90 -6.83
N TYR A 281 -22.39 -2.22 -6.42
CA TYR A 281 -21.10 -2.89 -6.23
C TYR A 281 -21.21 -4.05 -5.24
N PHE A 282 -21.77 -3.82 -4.06
CA PHE A 282 -21.89 -4.84 -3.01
C PHE A 282 -22.96 -5.89 -3.36
N GLU A 283 -24.08 -5.48 -3.95
CA GLU A 283 -25.15 -6.40 -4.37
C GLU A 283 -24.71 -7.37 -5.47
N ASN A 284 -23.75 -6.98 -6.32
CA ASN A 284 -23.16 -7.84 -7.34
C ASN A 284 -21.92 -8.61 -6.85
N THR A 285 -21.31 -8.18 -5.74
CA THR A 285 -20.14 -8.85 -5.14
C THR A 285 -20.57 -9.93 -4.16
N TRP A 286 -21.55 -9.62 -3.29
CA TRP A 286 -22.01 -10.49 -2.21
C TRP A 286 -23.30 -11.22 -2.59
N THR A 287 -23.19 -12.14 -3.55
CA THR A 287 -24.34 -12.88 -4.10
C THR A 287 -24.64 -14.18 -3.36
N ASP A 288 -23.66 -14.72 -2.64
CA ASP A 288 -23.83 -16.00 -1.98
C ASP A 288 -24.69 -15.88 -0.72
N LYS A 289 -25.47 -16.93 -0.43
CA LYS A 289 -26.35 -16.95 0.75
C LYS A 289 -25.60 -16.70 2.06
N ALA A 290 -24.33 -17.11 2.14
CA ALA A 290 -23.47 -16.88 3.29
C ALA A 290 -23.02 -15.41 3.45
N GLN A 291 -23.03 -14.64 2.35
CA GLN A 291 -22.58 -13.24 2.31
C GLN A 291 -23.74 -12.24 2.45
N LEU A 292 -24.99 -12.67 2.21
CA LEU A 292 -26.18 -11.83 2.39
C LEU A 292 -26.28 -11.17 3.79
N PRO A 293 -25.93 -11.84 4.91
CA PRO A 293 -25.87 -11.17 6.21
C PRO A 293 -24.90 -9.98 6.25
N TRP A 294 -23.77 -10.07 5.54
CA TRP A 294 -22.78 -8.98 5.47
C TRP A 294 -23.37 -7.77 4.73
N LEU A 295 -24.08 -8.01 3.62
CA LEU A 295 -24.79 -6.96 2.89
C LEU A 295 -25.85 -6.28 3.77
N GLN A 296 -26.61 -7.07 4.53
CA GLN A 296 -27.65 -6.54 5.43
C GLN A 296 -27.04 -5.71 6.55
N GLU A 297 -25.95 -6.16 7.14
CA GLU A 297 -25.26 -5.42 8.21
C GLU A 297 -24.65 -4.12 7.69
N ALA A 298 -23.98 -4.13 6.53
CA ALA A 298 -23.47 -2.92 5.89
C ALA A 298 -24.61 -1.91 5.61
N LYS A 299 -25.75 -2.36 5.06
CA LYS A 299 -26.94 -1.51 4.85
C LYS A 299 -27.47 -0.93 6.15
N ARG A 300 -27.55 -1.74 7.20
CA ARG A 300 -27.98 -1.32 8.54
C ARG A 300 -27.06 -0.23 9.08
N MET A 301 -25.74 -0.45 9.05
CA MET A 301 -24.75 0.51 9.56
C MET A 301 -24.83 1.87 8.86
N VAL A 302 -24.88 1.87 7.52
CA VAL A 302 -24.97 3.13 6.74
C VAL A 302 -26.27 3.86 7.03
N LYS A 303 -27.39 3.13 7.12
CA LYS A 303 -28.70 3.72 7.45
C LYS A 303 -28.72 4.29 8.87
N THR A 304 -28.20 3.56 9.86
CA THR A 304 -28.07 4.04 11.23
C THR A 304 -27.22 5.32 11.30
N LEU A 305 -26.08 5.37 10.59
CA LEU A 305 -25.25 6.57 10.51
C LEU A 305 -26.02 7.78 9.96
N TRP A 306 -26.77 7.58 8.87
CA TRP A 306 -27.61 8.63 8.29
C TRP A 306 -28.67 9.13 9.27
N GLU A 307 -29.44 8.21 9.87
CA GLU A 307 -30.58 8.53 10.75
C GLU A 307 -30.15 9.20 12.06
N GLU A 308 -29.08 8.72 12.69
CA GLU A 308 -28.61 9.21 13.99
C GLU A 308 -27.84 10.53 13.89
N GLU A 309 -27.07 10.75 12.80
CA GLU A 309 -26.08 11.83 12.76
C GLU A 309 -26.35 12.92 11.71
N TYR A 310 -27.00 12.60 10.58
CA TYR A 310 -27.08 13.53 9.44
C TYR A 310 -28.50 13.97 9.10
N LYS A 311 -29.49 13.08 9.21
CA LYS A 311 -30.87 13.31 8.79
C LYS A 311 -31.53 14.53 9.45
N SER A 312 -31.19 14.81 10.71
CA SER A 312 -31.77 15.90 11.50
C SER A 312 -30.93 17.17 11.52
N LEU A 313 -29.78 17.20 10.84
CA LEU A 313 -28.89 18.37 10.85
C LEU A 313 -29.58 19.60 10.24
N PRO A 314 -29.26 20.80 10.72
CA PRO A 314 -29.79 22.04 10.15
C PRO A 314 -29.22 22.24 8.75
N ASN A 315 -30.04 22.76 7.84
CA ASN A 315 -29.60 23.16 6.51
C ASN A 315 -28.69 24.38 6.64
N VAL A 316 -27.41 24.22 6.31
CA VAL A 316 -26.46 25.32 6.26
C VAL A 316 -26.42 25.85 4.83
N SER A 317 -26.74 27.13 4.64
CA SER A 317 -26.51 27.82 3.37
C SER A 317 -25.01 28.07 3.21
N ASN A 318 -24.31 27.16 2.52
CA ASN A 318 -22.88 27.34 2.21
C ASN A 318 -22.71 28.38 1.09
N SER A 319 -21.65 29.19 1.16
CA SER A 319 -21.25 30.09 0.06
C SER A 319 -20.88 29.30 -1.21
N ASP A 320 -21.12 29.90 -2.38
CA ASP A 320 -20.80 29.35 -3.69
C ASP A 320 -19.29 29.50 -4.03
N GLU A 321 -18.37 29.12 -3.11
CA GLU A 321 -16.95 28.99 -3.50
C GLU A 321 -16.78 27.73 -4.36
N GLU A 322 -16.08 27.85 -5.50
CA GLU A 322 -15.85 26.72 -6.39
C GLU A 322 -14.88 25.72 -5.73
N PRO A 323 -15.18 24.41 -5.79
CA PRO A 323 -14.24 23.40 -5.33
C PRO A 323 -13.09 23.35 -6.35
N PRO A 324 -11.86 23.01 -5.93
CA PRO A 324 -10.78 22.76 -6.88
C PRO A 324 -11.20 21.66 -7.86
N PHE A 325 -11.12 21.95 -9.15
CA PHE A 325 -11.39 21.01 -10.24
C PHE A 325 -10.60 19.71 -10.03
N LYS A 326 -11.29 18.57 -10.00
CA LYS A 326 -10.63 17.26 -10.05
C LYS A 326 -11.09 16.52 -11.29
N ARG A 327 -10.12 16.21 -12.15
CA ARG A 327 -10.34 15.28 -13.26
C ARG A 327 -9.28 14.20 -13.18
N LEU A 328 -9.71 12.95 -13.08
CA LEU A 328 -8.85 11.77 -13.13
C LEU A 328 -9.33 10.78 -14.18
N LYS A 329 -8.38 10.13 -14.86
CA LYS A 329 -8.18 8.66 -14.80
C LYS A 329 -7.13 8.19 -15.83
N ALA A 330 -6.16 7.42 -15.34
CA ALA A 330 -5.73 6.17 -15.96
C ALA A 330 -6.39 5.01 -15.19
N MET A 331 -6.77 3.92 -15.84
CA MET A 331 -7.44 2.79 -15.17
C MET A 331 -6.43 1.82 -14.53
N SER A 332 -6.38 1.77 -13.20
CA SER A 332 -5.66 0.74 -12.42
C SER A 332 -6.36 -0.62 -12.50
N ALA A 333 -5.70 -1.71 -12.09
CA ALA A 333 -6.30 -3.04 -11.95
C ALA A 333 -7.47 -3.02 -10.97
N LEU A 334 -7.32 -2.33 -9.83
CA LEU A 334 -8.41 -2.07 -8.89
C LEU A 334 -9.57 -1.33 -9.56
N GLY A 335 -9.28 -0.31 -10.37
CA GLY A 335 -10.29 0.42 -11.13
C GLY A 335 -11.03 -0.45 -12.14
N ARG A 336 -10.32 -1.38 -12.81
CA ARG A 336 -10.92 -2.38 -13.71
C ARG A 336 -11.79 -3.38 -12.95
N HIS A 337 -11.33 -3.88 -11.80
CA HIS A 337 -12.09 -4.78 -10.93
C HIS A 337 -13.42 -4.16 -10.51
N ARG A 338 -13.40 -2.92 -10.00
CA ARG A 338 -14.63 -2.20 -9.66
C ARG A 338 -15.53 -2.01 -10.87
N ALA A 339 -15.00 -1.49 -11.99
CA ALA A 339 -15.77 -1.25 -13.20
C ALA A 339 -16.44 -2.53 -13.71
N HIS A 340 -15.79 -3.69 -13.58
CA HIS A 340 -16.37 -4.98 -13.91
C HIS A 340 -17.58 -5.30 -13.01
N ARG A 341 -17.44 -5.14 -11.68
CA ARG A 341 -18.51 -5.39 -10.68
C ARG A 341 -19.67 -4.39 -10.78
N THR A 342 -19.43 -3.19 -11.29
CA THR A 342 -20.46 -2.14 -11.47
C THR A 342 -21.05 -2.10 -12.88
N SER A 343 -20.51 -2.83 -13.85
CA SER A 343 -20.95 -2.82 -15.25
C SER A 343 -22.43 -3.21 -15.46
N SER A 344 -23.01 -4.01 -14.56
CA SER A 344 -24.40 -4.47 -14.64
C SER A 344 -25.43 -3.54 -13.98
N LEU A 345 -24.99 -2.47 -13.30
CA LEU A 345 -25.87 -1.44 -12.73
C LEU A 345 -26.75 -0.76 -13.79
N ALA A 346 -26.28 -0.70 -15.04
CA ALA A 346 -27.03 -0.11 -16.13
C ALA A 346 -28.32 -0.87 -16.50
N GLY A 347 -28.49 -2.12 -16.03
CA GLY A 347 -29.61 -2.99 -16.42
C GLY A 347 -30.62 -3.34 -15.31
N ARG A 348 -30.33 -3.09 -14.03
CA ARG A 348 -31.25 -3.40 -12.91
C ARG A 348 -32.00 -2.15 -12.47
N CYS A 349 -33.06 -1.80 -13.19
CA CYS A 349 -34.10 -0.94 -12.63
C CYS A 349 -35.00 -1.80 -11.72
N PRO A 350 -35.15 -1.51 -10.41
CA PRO A 350 -36.32 -1.94 -9.68
C PRO A 350 -37.51 -1.24 -10.33
N LEU A 351 -38.31 -2.00 -11.07
CA LEU A 351 -39.58 -1.55 -11.62
C LEU A 351 -40.61 -1.49 -10.47
N ASP A 352 -40.36 -0.66 -9.46
CA ASP A 352 -41.36 -0.36 -8.43
C ASP A 352 -41.32 1.12 -8.07
N ARG A 353 -41.81 1.94 -9.00
CA ARG A 353 -42.13 3.34 -8.75
C ARG A 353 -43.40 3.43 -7.93
N SER A 354 -43.31 3.15 -6.64
CA SER A 354 -44.21 3.76 -5.66
C SER A 354 -43.45 4.90 -5.00
N VAL A 355 -43.76 6.14 -5.39
CA VAL A 355 -43.20 7.33 -4.74
C VAL A 355 -43.88 7.43 -3.38
N ASN A 356 -43.28 6.85 -2.34
CA ASN A 356 -43.79 7.04 -0.98
C ASN A 356 -43.49 8.48 -0.56
N ALA A 357 -44.51 9.18 -0.05
CA ALA A 357 -44.43 10.57 0.41
C ALA A 357 -43.48 10.81 1.60
N ASP A 358 -42.90 9.74 2.17
CA ASP A 358 -42.02 9.76 3.35
C ASP A 358 -40.52 9.52 3.01
N HIS A 359 -40.11 9.54 1.74
CA HIS A 359 -38.67 9.37 1.40
C HIS A 359 -37.85 10.55 1.91
N ASP A 360 -36.83 10.27 2.73
CA ASP A 360 -35.82 11.26 3.07
C ASP A 360 -34.77 11.41 1.96
N GLU A 361 -33.81 12.33 2.13
CA GLU A 361 -32.76 12.61 1.13
C GLU A 361 -31.98 11.35 0.73
N TYR A 362 -31.68 10.46 1.67
CA TYR A 362 -30.93 9.23 1.44
C TYR A 362 -31.73 8.24 0.61
N ASP A 363 -32.98 7.96 1.01
CA ASP A 363 -33.86 7.04 0.28
C ASP A 363 -34.18 7.58 -1.13
N HIS A 364 -34.40 8.91 -1.25
CA HIS A 364 -34.64 9.57 -2.53
C HIS A 364 -33.45 9.45 -3.48
N TRP A 365 -32.23 9.73 -3.00
CA TRP A 365 -31.02 9.65 -3.81
C TRP A 365 -30.76 8.22 -4.30
N LEU A 366 -30.87 7.23 -3.40
CA LEU A 366 -30.69 5.82 -3.74
C LEU A 366 -31.69 5.34 -4.79
N SER A 367 -32.94 5.80 -4.71
CA SER A 367 -34.02 5.42 -5.63
C SER A 367 -33.97 6.13 -6.97
N SER A 368 -33.09 7.14 -7.12
CA SER A 368 -32.98 7.98 -8.32
C SER A 368 -31.57 7.95 -8.94
N PRO A 369 -31.06 6.78 -9.39
CA PRO A 369 -29.79 6.71 -10.10
C PRO A 369 -29.87 7.30 -11.51
N ASP A 370 -28.87 8.08 -11.91
CA ASP A 370 -28.70 8.49 -13.30
C ASP A 370 -27.83 7.47 -14.02
N VAL A 371 -28.48 6.58 -14.76
CA VAL A 371 -27.83 5.46 -15.47
C VAL A 371 -26.79 5.93 -16.49
N LYS A 372 -26.89 7.17 -17.00
CA LYS A 372 -25.96 7.69 -18.00
C LYS A 372 -24.78 8.42 -17.36
N SER A 373 -25.04 9.28 -16.38
CA SER A 373 -23.98 10.12 -15.79
C SER A 373 -23.25 9.44 -14.63
N ASP A 374 -23.97 8.73 -13.75
CA ASP A 374 -23.40 8.22 -12.50
C ASP A 374 -22.21 7.27 -12.72
N PRO A 375 -22.23 6.31 -13.68
CA PRO A 375 -21.08 5.46 -13.97
C PRO A 375 -19.83 6.21 -14.49
N LEU A 376 -20.01 7.41 -15.03
CA LEU A 376 -18.95 8.24 -15.58
C LEU A 376 -18.33 9.18 -14.54
N VAL A 377 -18.89 9.24 -13.33
CA VAL A 377 -18.36 10.10 -12.27
C VAL A 377 -16.96 9.60 -11.86
N THR A 378 -15.99 10.50 -12.00
CA THR A 378 -14.59 10.25 -11.61
C THR A 378 -14.21 10.98 -10.33
N ASP A 379 -14.92 12.04 -9.98
CA ASP A 379 -14.78 12.75 -8.70
C ASP A 379 -16.10 12.78 -7.91
N PRO A 380 -16.27 11.88 -6.94
CA PRO A 380 -17.41 11.89 -6.03
C PRO A 380 -17.50 13.17 -5.17
N ILE A 381 -16.37 13.80 -4.84
CA ILE A 381 -16.39 15.03 -4.00
C ILE A 381 -17.03 16.17 -4.78
N GLN A 382 -16.60 16.39 -6.03
CA GLN A 382 -17.24 17.37 -6.92
C GLN A 382 -18.72 17.05 -7.16
N TYR A 383 -19.06 15.77 -7.39
CA TYR A 383 -20.47 15.35 -7.55
C TYR A 383 -21.35 15.78 -6.37
N TRP A 384 -20.90 15.56 -5.14
CA TRP A 384 -21.66 15.95 -3.94
C TRP A 384 -21.61 17.45 -3.68
N TRP A 385 -20.53 18.12 -4.09
CA TRP A 385 -20.44 19.57 -4.03
C TRP A 385 -21.56 20.20 -4.88
N GLU A 386 -21.68 19.83 -6.15
CA GLU A 386 -22.68 20.38 -7.07
C GLU A 386 -24.12 20.13 -6.60
N ARG A 387 -24.34 19.06 -5.83
CA ARG A 387 -25.65 18.61 -5.36
C ARG A 387 -26.05 19.10 -3.96
N ARG A 388 -25.28 20.01 -3.33
CA ARG A 388 -25.61 20.55 -1.99
C ARG A 388 -26.98 21.22 -1.91
N LYS A 389 -27.46 21.82 -3.00
CA LYS A 389 -28.76 22.49 -3.05
C LYS A 389 -29.91 21.47 -3.08
N ASP A 390 -29.70 20.34 -3.76
CA ASP A 390 -30.69 19.26 -3.90
C ASP A 390 -30.69 18.32 -2.69
N TYR A 391 -29.52 18.10 -2.10
CA TYR A 391 -29.29 17.13 -1.00
C TYR A 391 -28.44 17.76 0.11
N PRO A 392 -28.95 18.77 0.85
CA PRO A 392 -28.15 19.56 1.78
C PRO A 392 -27.54 18.78 2.94
N ARG A 393 -28.20 17.71 3.41
CA ARG A 393 -27.70 16.87 4.52
C ARG A 393 -26.90 15.68 4.00
N LEU A 394 -27.37 15.04 2.94
CA LEU A 394 -26.66 13.88 2.38
C LEU A 394 -25.33 14.28 1.73
N SER A 395 -25.26 15.44 1.06
CA SER A 395 -23.99 15.98 0.56
C SER A 395 -23.00 16.27 1.69
N ARG A 396 -23.48 16.73 2.86
CA ARG A 396 -22.63 16.93 4.04
C ARG A 396 -22.06 15.60 4.54
N MET A 397 -22.89 14.57 4.68
CA MET A 397 -22.44 13.22 5.01
C MET A 397 -21.37 12.72 4.02
N ALA A 398 -21.59 12.92 2.73
CA ALA A 398 -20.64 12.51 1.71
C ALA A 398 -19.33 13.28 1.79
N LEU A 399 -19.36 14.61 1.91
CA LEU A 399 -18.14 15.42 2.00
C LEU A 399 -17.34 15.12 3.28
N ASP A 400 -18.01 14.89 4.40
CA ASP A 400 -17.36 14.51 5.67
C ASP A 400 -16.63 13.16 5.56
N LEU A 401 -17.26 12.16 4.90
CA LEU A 401 -16.73 10.81 4.81
C LEU A 401 -15.73 10.60 3.66
N LEU A 402 -16.01 11.14 2.47
CA LEU A 402 -15.14 11.00 1.29
C LEU A 402 -13.80 11.72 1.45
N SER A 403 -13.73 12.69 2.37
CA SER A 403 -12.51 13.43 2.71
C SER A 403 -11.62 12.73 3.73
N VAL A 404 -12.06 11.61 4.32
CA VAL A 404 -11.27 10.85 5.29
C VAL A 404 -10.15 10.09 4.56
N PRO A 405 -8.87 10.26 4.90
CA PRO A 405 -7.81 9.47 4.28
C PRO A 405 -7.83 8.03 4.82
N PRO A 406 -7.69 7.01 3.95
CA PRO A 406 -7.67 5.60 4.35
C PRO A 406 -6.34 5.17 4.97
N MET A 407 -5.32 6.02 4.90
CA MET A 407 -3.96 5.76 5.38
C MET A 407 -3.38 6.95 6.14
N SER A 408 -2.56 6.67 7.14
CA SER A 408 -1.76 7.67 7.87
C SER A 408 -0.54 8.17 7.08
N ALA A 409 -0.49 7.92 5.76
CA ALA A 409 0.61 8.26 4.88
C ALA A 409 0.98 9.75 4.92
N GLU A 410 -0.01 10.64 4.91
CA GLU A 410 0.24 12.09 5.01
C GLU A 410 0.84 12.48 6.35
N CYS A 411 0.40 11.86 7.45
CA CYS A 411 1.00 12.07 8.76
C CYS A 411 2.46 11.60 8.79
N GLU A 412 2.76 10.46 8.17
CA GLU A 412 4.14 9.96 8.07
C GLU A 412 5.04 10.88 7.23
N ARG A 413 4.53 11.42 6.10
CA ARG A 413 5.25 12.42 5.30
C ARG A 413 5.49 13.70 6.10
N LEU A 414 4.46 14.18 6.80
CA LEU A 414 4.55 15.35 7.68
C LEU A 414 5.61 15.15 8.77
N PHE A 415 5.62 13.99 9.44
CA PHE A 415 6.60 13.70 10.48
C PHE A 415 8.01 13.50 9.93
N SER A 416 8.16 12.95 8.72
CA SER A 416 9.47 12.85 8.05
C SER A 416 10.09 14.24 7.82
N VAL A 417 9.29 15.18 7.29
CA VAL A 417 9.73 16.56 7.06
C VAL A 417 9.94 17.30 8.38
N ALA A 418 9.02 17.15 9.33
CA ALA A 418 9.17 17.72 10.67
C ALA A 418 10.42 17.19 11.37
N GLY A 419 10.81 15.92 11.15
CA GLY A 419 12.02 15.32 11.69
C GLY A 419 13.31 16.08 11.29
N GLN A 420 13.34 16.70 10.12
CA GLN A 420 14.47 17.54 9.69
C GLN A 420 14.59 18.82 10.56
N MET A 421 13.48 19.28 11.15
CA MET A 421 13.45 20.43 12.06
C MET A 421 13.87 20.06 13.49
N VAL A 422 13.92 18.76 13.83
CA VAL A 422 14.26 18.24 15.16
C VAL A 422 15.67 17.62 15.18
N SER A 423 16.51 17.93 14.17
CA SER A 423 17.83 17.30 13.97
C SER A 423 18.75 17.36 15.21
N PRO A 424 19.72 16.42 15.36
CA PRO A 424 20.70 16.45 16.44
C PRO A 424 21.65 17.67 16.44
N LEU A 425 21.75 18.40 15.32
CA LEU A 425 22.74 19.48 15.08
C LEU A 425 22.11 20.88 14.93
N ARG A 426 20.78 21.03 15.00
CA ARG A 426 20.10 22.35 15.05
C ARG A 426 19.36 22.52 16.38
N THR A 427 19.46 23.73 16.93
CA THR A 427 18.93 24.17 18.21
C THR A 427 17.44 23.86 18.38
N ARG A 428 17.13 23.34 19.56
CA ARG A 428 15.81 22.97 20.12
C ARG A 428 14.69 23.96 19.76
N LEU A 429 14.01 23.73 18.63
CA LEU A 429 12.77 24.45 18.30
C LEU A 429 11.65 23.97 19.23
N GLU A 430 10.79 24.90 19.64
CA GLU A 430 9.59 24.52 20.40
C GLU A 430 8.60 23.77 19.51
N ALA A 431 7.84 22.84 20.10
CA ALA A 431 6.80 22.09 19.39
C ALA A 431 5.76 23.02 18.73
N SER A 432 5.46 24.15 19.37
CA SER A 432 4.61 25.22 18.82
C SER A 432 5.17 25.78 17.51
N THR A 433 6.48 26.06 17.47
CA THR A 433 7.17 26.60 16.29
C THR A 433 7.18 25.58 15.16
N ILE A 434 7.50 24.31 15.46
CA ILE A 434 7.45 23.23 14.47
C ILE A 434 6.04 23.09 13.90
N GLY A 435 5.02 23.09 14.76
CA GLY A 435 3.62 23.03 14.34
C GLY A 435 3.24 24.17 13.41
N MET A 436 3.54 25.41 13.80
CA MET A 436 3.27 26.60 12.97
C MET A 436 3.97 26.54 11.61
N THR A 437 5.26 26.17 11.57
CA THR A 437 6.01 26.05 10.32
C THR A 437 5.41 24.99 9.41
N GLN A 438 5.03 23.83 9.96
CA GLN A 438 4.40 22.77 9.18
C GLN A 438 2.99 23.17 8.68
N THR A 439 2.22 23.92 9.46
CA THR A 439 0.94 24.49 9.02
C THR A 439 1.12 25.48 7.88
N LEU A 440 2.04 26.45 8.02
CA LEU A 440 2.34 27.42 6.97
C LEU A 440 2.82 26.74 5.69
N ARG A 441 3.73 25.76 5.81
CA ARG A 441 4.19 24.93 4.69
C ARG A 441 3.02 24.22 3.99
N SER A 442 2.09 23.64 4.76
CA SER A 442 0.89 23.02 4.21
C SER A 442 0.02 24.03 3.44
N TRP A 443 -0.22 25.22 3.99
CA TRP A 443 -1.02 26.25 3.33
C TRP A 443 -0.39 26.76 2.03
N VAL A 444 0.92 27.02 2.02
CA VAL A 444 1.67 27.37 0.80
C VAL A 444 1.58 26.25 -0.23
N ARG A 445 1.82 24.99 0.18
CA ARG A 445 1.75 23.81 -0.70
C ARG A 445 0.38 23.63 -1.37
N ASN A 446 -0.70 24.01 -0.66
CA ASN A 446 -2.06 23.92 -1.16
C ASN A 446 -2.55 25.20 -1.85
N GLY A 447 -1.70 26.22 -2.01
CA GLY A 447 -2.06 27.49 -2.66
C GLY A 447 -3.06 28.34 -1.86
N LEU A 448 -3.18 28.11 -0.55
CA LEU A 448 -4.08 28.88 0.33
C LEU A 448 -3.47 30.24 0.70
N ILE A 449 -2.14 30.35 0.65
CA ILE A 449 -1.38 31.58 0.83
C ILE A 449 -0.22 31.61 -0.16
N ASP A 450 0.18 32.81 -0.58
CA ASP A 450 1.39 32.98 -1.38
C ASP A 450 2.65 32.73 -0.54
N ALA A 451 3.70 32.19 -1.15
CA ALA A 451 5.01 32.12 -0.54
C ALA A 451 5.58 33.55 -0.41
N VAL A 452 5.46 34.13 0.78
CA VAL A 452 6.12 35.40 1.10
C VAL A 452 7.58 35.08 1.43
N ASP A 453 8.48 35.38 0.50
CA ASP A 453 9.93 35.09 0.49
C ASP A 453 10.34 33.61 0.24
N THR A 454 11.59 33.43 -0.20
CA THR A 454 12.29 32.15 -0.44
C THR A 454 12.46 31.26 0.81
N LEU A 455 11.80 31.60 1.92
CA LEU A 455 11.88 30.92 3.21
C LEU A 455 11.11 29.58 3.24
N VAL A 456 10.06 29.44 2.43
CA VAL A 456 9.25 28.22 2.33
C VAL A 456 9.25 27.77 0.87
N ASP A 457 10.31 27.06 0.48
CA ASP A 457 10.38 26.38 -0.80
C ASP A 457 9.72 25.00 -0.69
N VAL A 458 8.64 24.80 -1.46
CA VAL A 458 7.91 23.53 -1.57
C VAL A 458 7.96 22.97 -3.01
N SER A 459 8.78 23.57 -3.89
CA SER A 459 8.83 23.24 -5.32
C SER A 459 9.33 21.81 -5.59
N ASP A 460 10.22 21.28 -4.75
CA ASP A 460 10.78 19.93 -4.86
C ASP A 460 9.83 18.81 -4.37
N GLU A 461 8.68 19.15 -3.75
CA GLU A 461 7.84 18.17 -3.04
C GLU A 461 6.67 17.61 -3.86
N VAL A 462 6.49 18.07 -5.10
CA VAL A 462 5.35 17.67 -5.96
C VAL A 462 5.43 16.19 -6.41
N GLY A 463 6.55 15.51 -6.18
CA GLY A 463 6.84 14.16 -6.71
C GLY A 463 6.96 13.01 -5.71
N SER A 464 7.08 13.24 -4.40
CA SER A 464 7.47 12.16 -3.47
C SER A 464 6.29 11.27 -3.06
N SER A 465 6.06 10.16 -3.79
CA SER A 465 5.35 9.01 -3.22
C SER A 465 6.20 8.41 -2.07
N ILE A 466 5.55 7.71 -1.13
CA ILE A 466 6.25 6.91 -0.11
C ILE A 466 6.99 5.73 -0.78
N ILE A 467 6.54 5.35 -1.98
CA ILE A 467 7.18 4.47 -2.95
C ILE A 467 8.15 5.35 -3.76
N TRP A 468 9.44 5.24 -3.46
CA TRP A 468 10.53 6.15 -3.87
C TRP A 468 10.63 6.45 -5.39
N GLU A 469 11.33 7.54 -5.71
CA GLU A 469 11.78 7.93 -7.07
C GLU A 469 12.62 6.81 -7.69
N THR A 470 12.16 6.18 -8.75
CA THR A 470 13.06 5.35 -9.56
C THR A 470 14.18 6.23 -10.10
N GLU A 471 15.42 6.01 -9.65
CA GLU A 471 16.58 6.27 -10.51
C GLU A 471 16.27 5.57 -11.84
N GLU A 472 16.23 6.36 -12.90
CA GLU A 472 15.80 5.94 -14.22
C GLU A 472 16.68 4.80 -14.74
N ASP A 473 16.23 3.56 -14.54
CA ASP A 473 16.64 2.45 -15.37
C ASP A 473 15.59 2.25 -16.45
N GLY A 474 15.96 2.64 -17.67
CA GLY A 474 15.14 2.63 -18.87
C GLY A 474 14.59 1.25 -19.23
N ARG A 475 13.49 0.87 -18.59
CA ARG A 475 12.46 0.01 -19.19
C ARG A 475 11.60 0.91 -20.07
N ASP A 476 12.05 1.03 -21.31
CA ASP A 476 11.15 1.29 -22.43
C ASP A 476 10.55 -0.07 -22.78
N ASP A 477 9.26 -0.25 -22.52
CA ASP A 477 8.51 -1.45 -22.88
C ASP A 477 8.46 -1.55 -24.41
N GLY A 478 9.39 -2.31 -24.97
CA GLY A 478 9.36 -2.73 -26.35
C GLY A 478 8.48 -3.96 -26.51
N GLU A 479 7.18 -3.72 -26.66
CA GLU A 479 6.16 -4.37 -27.52
C GLU A 479 4.74 -4.20 -26.96
#